data_AF-V9Z4L0-F1
#
_entry.id   AF-V9Z4L0-F1
#
_cell.length_a   1.000
_cell.length_b   1.000
_cell.length_c   1.000
_cell.angle_alpha   90.00
_cell.angle_beta   90.00
_cell.angle_gamma   90.00
#
_symmetry.space_group_name_H-M   'P 1'
#
loop_
_entity.id
_entity.type
_entity.pdbx_description
1 polymer ?
#
loop_
_entity_poly.entity_id
_entity_poly.type
_entity_poly.pdbx_seq_one_letter_code
_entity_poly.pdbx_strand_id
1 'polypeptide(L)'
;MNPPRRLSGRTLVERAQQAVDQLEMSHPDWDKVRSVAGSLSWRGLLVRYAVEAVAAGGELHHVIRGRGWQARDRYRAHYDRYFRVEARLLHLLTIAALCGAPHSPQGQRSSRRQLLQQAKRIETAFVNASFYKDDTDEEAARNCVRLSLGLVHHLVTGTPLPADCSVGSSW
;
A
#
# COMPACT_ATOMS: atom_id res chain seq x y z
N MET A 1 -31.27 -0.18 -11.50
CA MET A 1 -29.82 -0.21 -11.79
C MET A 1 -29.14 -1.09 -10.75
N ASN A 2 -28.66 -2.27 -11.15
CA ASN A 2 -27.93 -3.17 -10.25
C ASN A 2 -26.50 -2.65 -10.03
N PRO A 3 -26.00 -2.57 -8.77
CA PRO A 3 -24.58 -2.37 -8.56
C PRO A 3 -23.81 -3.57 -9.15
N PRO A 4 -22.60 -3.39 -9.69
CA PRO A 4 -21.85 -4.48 -10.31
C PRO A 4 -21.49 -5.52 -9.23
N ARG A 5 -22.25 -6.62 -9.19
CA ARG A 5 -22.08 -7.80 -8.31
C ARG A 5 -20.77 -8.58 -8.52
N ARG A 6 -19.82 -8.10 -9.32
CA ARG A 6 -18.59 -8.84 -9.69
C ARG A 6 -17.41 -8.68 -8.72
N LEU A 7 -17.54 -7.87 -7.66
CA LEU A 7 -16.46 -7.67 -6.67
C LEU A 7 -16.66 -8.44 -5.35
N SER A 8 -17.78 -9.15 -5.19
CA SER A 8 -18.17 -9.81 -3.94
C SER A 8 -17.53 -11.19 -3.70
N GLY A 9 -16.76 -11.73 -4.65
CA GLY A 9 -16.20 -13.10 -4.58
C GLY A 9 -14.68 -13.19 -4.71
N ARG A 10 -13.98 -12.06 -4.88
CA ARG A 10 -12.51 -12.05 -5.05
C ARG A 10 -11.80 -11.92 -3.72
N THR A 11 -10.72 -12.67 -3.54
CA THR A 11 -9.84 -12.52 -2.38
C THR A 11 -9.16 -11.14 -2.40
N LEU A 12 -8.74 -10.64 -1.23
CA LEU A 12 -8.03 -9.36 -1.12
C LEU A 12 -6.81 -9.29 -2.06
N VAL A 13 -6.07 -10.40 -2.16
CA VAL A 13 -4.89 -10.50 -3.01
C VAL A 13 -5.25 -10.42 -4.49
N GLU A 14 -6.34 -11.05 -4.93
CA GLU A 14 -6.81 -10.95 -6.33
C GLU A 14 -7.19 -9.51 -6.71
N ARG A 15 -7.81 -8.76 -5.80
CA ARG A 15 -8.14 -7.34 -6.03
C ARG A 15 -6.87 -6.50 -6.16
N ALA A 16 -5.85 -6.77 -5.34
CA ALA A 16 -4.56 -6.10 -5.45
C ALA A 16 -3.79 -6.49 -6.72
N GLN A 17 -3.83 -7.78 -7.11
CA GLN A 17 -3.27 -8.26 -8.38
C GLN A 17 -3.84 -7.49 -9.55
N GLN A 18 -5.18 -7.42 -9.64
CA GLN A 18 -5.86 -6.67 -10.68
C GLN A 18 -5.48 -5.19 -10.67
N ALA A 19 -5.34 -4.56 -9.50
CA ALA A 19 -4.93 -3.16 -9.40
C ALA A 19 -3.52 -2.94 -9.98
N VAL A 20 -2.59 -3.83 -9.66
CA VAL A 20 -1.21 -3.79 -10.19
C VAL A 20 -1.18 -4.01 -11.70
N ASP A 21 -1.97 -4.95 -12.22
CA ASP A 21 -2.13 -5.18 -13.67
C ASP A 21 -2.65 -3.92 -14.37
N GLN A 22 -3.73 -3.34 -13.84
CA GLN A 22 -4.40 -2.17 -14.45
C GLN A 22 -3.54 -0.92 -14.45
N LEU A 23 -2.67 -0.76 -13.46
CA LEU A 23 -1.76 0.36 -13.32
C LEU A 23 -0.40 0.10 -13.99
N GLU A 24 -0.20 -1.07 -14.59
CA GLU A 24 1.05 -1.50 -15.26
C GLU A 24 2.26 -1.39 -14.32
N MET A 25 2.10 -1.80 -13.06
CA MET A 25 3.15 -1.72 -12.04
C MET A 25 3.87 -3.06 -11.85
N SER A 26 5.09 -3.02 -11.30
CA SER A 26 5.87 -4.22 -11.04
C SER A 26 5.19 -5.17 -10.05
N HIS A 27 4.98 -6.43 -10.46
CA HIS A 27 4.35 -7.45 -9.64
C HIS A 27 5.24 -7.92 -8.48
N PRO A 28 4.73 -7.93 -7.23
CA PRO A 28 5.37 -8.66 -6.14
C PRO A 28 5.23 -10.17 -6.35
N ASP A 29 6.02 -10.94 -5.62
CA ASP A 29 5.88 -12.39 -5.53
C ASP A 29 4.56 -12.73 -4.81
N TRP A 30 3.49 -12.92 -5.59
CA TRP A 30 2.14 -13.08 -5.07
C TRP A 30 1.94 -14.33 -4.22
N ASP A 31 2.68 -15.40 -4.49
CA ASP A 31 2.62 -16.62 -3.69
C ASP A 31 3.21 -16.37 -2.30
N LYS A 32 4.35 -15.67 -2.23
CA LYS A 32 4.88 -15.23 -0.93
C LYS A 32 3.99 -14.19 -0.26
N VAL A 33 3.34 -13.28 -1.01
CA VAL A 33 2.35 -12.34 -0.45
C VAL A 33 1.24 -13.12 0.26
N ARG A 34 0.65 -14.13 -0.39
CA ARG A 34 -0.39 -14.98 0.22
C ARG A 34 0.13 -15.69 1.47
N SER A 35 1.31 -16.29 1.39
CA SER A 35 1.94 -16.99 2.53
C SER A 35 2.17 -16.06 3.72
N VAL A 36 2.76 -14.88 3.50
CA VAL A 36 3.10 -13.93 4.57
C VAL A 36 1.83 -13.29 5.14
N ALA A 37 0.89 -12.88 4.28
CA ALA A 37 -0.38 -12.30 4.69
C ALA A 37 -1.24 -13.27 5.53
N GLY A 38 -1.10 -14.58 5.32
CA GLY A 38 -1.76 -15.61 6.13
C GLY A 38 -1.19 -15.78 7.55
N SER A 39 -0.02 -15.21 7.85
CA SER A 39 0.63 -15.37 9.15
C SER A 39 0.06 -14.44 10.23
N LEU A 40 -0.01 -14.92 11.47
CA LEU A 40 -0.42 -14.14 12.66
C LEU A 40 0.75 -13.33 13.24
N SER A 41 1.50 -12.64 12.38
CA SER A 41 2.68 -11.86 12.75
C SER A 41 2.49 -10.37 12.41
N TRP A 42 3.30 -9.48 13.02
CA TRP A 42 3.35 -8.07 12.62
C TRP A 42 3.64 -7.90 11.13
N ARG A 43 4.55 -8.72 10.58
CA ARG A 43 4.87 -8.74 9.16
C ARG A 43 3.66 -9.13 8.32
N GLY A 44 2.93 -10.18 8.71
CA GLY A 44 1.72 -10.60 8.03
C GLY A 44 0.60 -9.55 8.08
N LEU A 45 0.42 -8.91 9.23
CA LEU A 45 -0.56 -7.85 9.41
C LEU A 45 -0.24 -6.64 8.52
N LEU A 46 1.02 -6.20 8.49
CA LEU A 46 1.46 -5.09 7.65
C LEU A 46 1.31 -5.42 6.16
N VAL A 47 1.67 -6.63 5.73
CA VAL A 47 1.44 -7.07 4.34
C VAL A 47 -0.05 -7.05 4.00
N ARG A 48 -0.93 -7.54 4.87
CA ARG A 48 -2.39 -7.50 4.63
C ARG A 48 -2.91 -6.09 4.40
N TYR A 49 -2.54 -5.14 5.26
CA TYR A 49 -2.98 -3.76 5.13
C TYR A 49 -2.34 -3.03 3.94
N ALA A 50 -1.09 -3.33 3.62
CA ALA A 50 -0.45 -2.81 2.42
C ALA A 50 -1.13 -3.32 1.13
N VAL A 51 -1.46 -4.62 1.07
CA VAL A 51 -2.26 -5.20 -0.03
C VAL A 51 -3.65 -4.59 -0.10
N GLU A 52 -4.30 -4.33 1.05
CA GLU A 52 -5.59 -3.65 1.07
C GLU A 52 -5.52 -2.22 0.53
N ALA A 53 -4.46 -1.48 0.85
CA ALA A 53 -4.23 -0.13 0.34
C ALA A 53 -4.03 -0.15 -1.18
N VAL A 54 -3.27 -1.12 -1.71
CA VAL A 54 -3.09 -1.33 -3.16
C VAL A 54 -4.44 -1.60 -3.84
N ALA A 55 -5.25 -2.51 -3.29
CA ALA A 55 -6.58 -2.81 -3.83
C ALA A 55 -7.52 -1.60 -3.79
N ALA A 56 -7.51 -0.85 -2.67
CA ALA A 56 -8.31 0.37 -2.53
C ALA A 56 -7.87 1.47 -3.51
N GLY A 57 -6.57 1.62 -3.75
CA GLY A 57 -6.02 2.57 -4.71
C GLY A 57 -6.40 2.22 -6.16
N GLY A 58 -6.34 0.94 -6.53
CA GLY A 58 -6.81 0.49 -7.85
C GLY A 58 -8.31 0.72 -8.07
N GLU A 59 -9.13 0.50 -7.04
CA GLU A 59 -10.57 0.79 -7.11
C GLU A 59 -10.86 2.28 -7.24
N LEU A 60 -10.10 3.11 -6.53
CA LEU A 60 -10.18 4.56 -6.65
C LEU A 60 -9.78 5.02 -8.05
N HIS A 61 -8.68 4.45 -8.60
CA HIS A 61 -8.26 4.70 -9.98
C HIS A 61 -9.35 4.36 -11.00
N HIS A 62 -9.99 3.19 -10.87
CA HIS A 62 -11.06 2.78 -11.77
C HIS A 62 -12.21 3.80 -11.80
N VAL A 63 -12.55 4.38 -10.64
CA VAL A 63 -13.56 5.43 -10.53
C VAL A 63 -13.11 6.73 -11.18
N ILE A 64 -11.86 7.15 -10.93
CA ILE A 64 -11.27 8.36 -11.52
C ILE A 64 -11.21 8.23 -13.04
N ARG A 65 -10.60 7.17 -13.58
CA ARG A 65 -10.45 6.97 -15.03
C ARG A 65 -11.79 6.98 -15.77
N GLY A 66 -12.84 6.43 -15.17
CA GLY A 66 -14.15 6.36 -15.81
C GLY A 66 -14.94 7.67 -15.78
N ARG A 67 -14.67 8.58 -14.83
CA ARG A 67 -15.54 9.75 -14.56
C ARG A 67 -14.81 11.07 -14.36
N GLY A 68 -13.48 11.06 -14.42
CA GLY A 68 -12.61 12.19 -14.11
C GLY A 68 -12.50 12.49 -12.61
N TRP A 69 -11.47 13.25 -12.27
CA TRP A 69 -11.13 13.67 -10.90
C TRP A 69 -12.22 14.45 -10.16
N GLN A 70 -13.06 15.18 -10.91
CA GLN A 70 -14.03 16.13 -10.36
C GLN A 70 -15.21 15.46 -9.65
N ALA A 71 -15.32 14.12 -9.70
CA ALA A 71 -16.43 13.38 -9.11
C ALA A 71 -16.22 13.02 -7.61
N ARG A 72 -15.34 13.73 -6.88
CA ARG A 72 -15.01 13.44 -5.48
C ARG A 72 -16.24 13.33 -4.57
N ASP A 73 -17.20 14.25 -4.68
CA ASP A 73 -18.40 14.24 -3.83
C ASP A 73 -19.32 13.05 -4.15
N ARG A 74 -19.41 12.68 -5.43
CA ARG A 74 -20.24 11.57 -5.90
C ARG A 74 -19.67 10.21 -5.51
N TYR A 75 -18.35 10.14 -5.27
CA TYR A 75 -17.62 8.91 -4.96
C TYR A 75 -16.81 8.98 -3.70
N ARG A 76 -17.24 9.85 -2.78
CA ARG A 76 -16.59 10.06 -1.50
C ARG A 76 -16.28 8.76 -0.77
N ALA A 77 -17.13 7.74 -0.89
CA ALA A 77 -16.91 6.42 -0.30
C ALA A 77 -15.60 5.73 -0.75
N HIS A 78 -15.17 5.88 -2.02
CA HIS A 78 -13.91 5.30 -2.51
C HIS A 78 -12.69 6.04 -1.97
N TYR A 79 -12.75 7.38 -1.97
CA TYR A 79 -11.72 8.23 -1.35
C TYR A 79 -11.61 7.94 0.15
N ASP A 80 -12.72 7.96 0.88
CA ASP A 80 -12.77 7.69 2.31
C ASP A 80 -12.30 6.27 2.64
N ARG A 81 -12.59 5.29 1.77
CA ARG A 81 -12.06 3.94 1.93
C ARG A 81 -10.54 3.92 1.79
N TYR A 82 -10.01 4.50 0.71
CA TYR A 82 -8.58 4.56 0.46
C TYR A 82 -7.82 5.23 1.62
N PHE A 83 -8.22 6.46 2.00
CA PHE A 83 -7.57 7.20 3.09
C PHE A 83 -7.66 6.49 4.44
N ARG A 84 -8.78 5.82 4.75
CA ARG A 84 -8.90 5.04 5.99
C ARG A 84 -7.94 3.86 6.03
N VAL A 85 -7.80 3.14 4.92
CA VAL A 85 -6.87 2.00 4.84
C VAL A 85 -5.42 2.47 4.93
N GLU A 86 -5.08 3.56 4.24
CA GLU A 86 -3.75 4.17 4.29
C GLU A 86 -3.40 4.65 5.70
N ALA A 87 -4.28 5.41 6.34
CA ALA A 87 -4.08 5.88 7.71
C ALA A 87 -3.92 4.70 8.69
N ARG A 88 -4.67 3.61 8.48
CA ARG A 88 -4.56 2.40 9.30
C ARG A 88 -3.22 1.69 9.09
N LEU A 89 -2.73 1.61 7.86
CA LEU A 89 -1.40 1.06 7.54
C LEU A 89 -0.30 1.87 8.23
N LEU A 90 -0.33 3.20 8.13
CA LEU A 90 0.63 4.09 8.79
C LEU A 90 0.61 3.94 10.31
N HIS A 91 -0.59 3.88 10.91
CA HIS A 91 -0.74 3.66 12.34
C HIS A 91 -0.15 2.31 12.78
N LEU A 92 -0.38 1.24 12.00
CA LEU A 92 0.17 -0.08 12.27
C LEU A 92 1.68 -0.14 12.13
N LEU A 93 2.27 0.60 11.17
CA LEU A 93 3.73 0.72 11.04
C LEU A 93 4.34 1.33 12.30
N THR A 94 3.73 2.39 12.83
CA THR A 94 4.19 3.03 14.06
C THR A 94 4.05 2.11 15.27
N ILE A 95 2.93 1.39 15.41
CA ILE A 95 2.76 0.42 16.51
C ILE A 95 3.77 -0.72 16.40
N ALA A 96 3.92 -1.31 15.20
CA ALA A 96 4.89 -2.38 14.98
C ALA A 96 6.31 -1.92 15.35
N ALA A 97 6.68 -0.71 14.92
CA ALA A 97 7.96 -0.11 15.25
C ALA A 97 8.15 0.09 16.76
N LEU A 98 7.14 0.56 17.49
CA LEU A 98 7.16 0.66 18.97
C LEU A 98 7.37 -0.70 19.63
N CYS A 99 6.79 -1.76 19.07
CA CYS A 99 6.97 -3.14 19.50
C CYS A 99 8.29 -3.79 19.05
N GLY A 100 9.17 -3.07 18.34
CA GLY A 100 10.43 -3.63 17.82
C GLY A 100 10.26 -4.60 16.64
N ALA A 101 9.18 -4.44 15.87
CA ALA A 101 8.79 -5.27 14.74
C ALA A 101 8.49 -4.39 13.49
N PRO A 102 8.34 -4.98 12.29
CA PRO A 102 8.67 -6.36 11.93
C PRO A 102 10.19 -6.57 11.90
N HIS A 103 10.61 -7.83 12.06
CA HIS A 103 11.98 -8.22 11.70
C HIS A 103 12.15 -8.11 10.19
N SER A 104 13.37 -7.78 9.73
CA SER A 104 13.68 -7.79 8.30
C SER A 104 13.32 -9.16 7.70
N PRO A 105 12.91 -9.22 6.43
CA PRO A 105 12.68 -10.49 5.73
C PRO A 105 13.90 -11.43 5.78
N GLN A 106 15.12 -10.89 5.89
CA GLN A 106 16.36 -11.64 6.05
C GLN A 106 16.72 -11.93 7.53
N GLY A 107 15.83 -11.64 8.48
CA GLY A 107 16.01 -11.93 9.91
C GLY A 107 16.88 -10.90 10.66
N GLN A 108 17.29 -9.81 10.02
CA GLN A 108 18.06 -8.77 10.68
C GLN A 108 17.20 -8.03 11.72
N ARG A 109 17.79 -7.76 12.89
CA ARG A 109 17.15 -7.01 13.97
C ARG A 109 17.51 -5.53 13.83
N SER A 110 16.50 -4.71 13.55
CA SER A 110 16.62 -3.26 13.66
C SER A 110 16.28 -2.81 15.08
N SER A 111 16.96 -1.79 15.57
CA SER A 111 16.58 -1.16 16.84
C SER A 111 15.22 -0.47 16.73
N ARG A 112 14.50 -0.38 17.85
CA ARG A 112 13.22 0.38 17.94
C ARG A 112 13.34 1.78 17.36
N ARG A 113 14.46 2.46 17.62
CA ARG A 113 14.72 3.82 17.12
C ARG A 113 14.79 3.86 15.59
N GLN A 114 15.46 2.90 14.96
CA GLN A 114 15.55 2.79 13.50
C GLN A 114 14.18 2.50 12.89
N LEU A 115 13.41 1.59 13.48
CA LEU A 115 12.06 1.26 13.01
C LEU A 115 11.12 2.48 13.10
N LEU A 116 11.17 3.24 14.19
CA LEU A 116 10.38 4.46 14.34
C LEU A 116 10.79 5.55 13.35
N GLN A 117 12.10 5.70 13.12
CA GLN A 117 12.59 6.65 12.12
C GLN A 117 12.10 6.26 10.72
N GLN A 118 12.07 4.97 10.40
CA GLN A 118 11.49 4.55 9.13
C GLN A 118 9.99 4.81 9.07
N ALA A 119 9.22 4.40 10.08
CA ALA A 119 7.78 4.60 10.09
C ALA A 119 7.41 6.06 9.81
N LYS A 120 8.13 7.00 10.44
CA LYS A 120 7.99 8.45 10.20
C LYS A 120 8.35 8.87 8.78
N ARG A 121 9.37 8.27 8.16
CA ARG A 121 9.73 8.55 6.76
C ARG A 121 8.70 8.02 5.79
N ILE A 122 8.19 6.81 6.02
CA ILE A 122 7.10 6.24 5.24
C ILE A 122 5.87 7.15 5.33
N GLU A 123 5.46 7.53 6.54
CA GLU A 123 4.37 8.50 6.76
C GLU A 123 4.62 9.81 6.02
N THR A 124 5.82 10.37 6.12
CA THR A 124 6.20 11.60 5.40
C THR A 124 6.12 11.41 3.88
N ALA A 125 6.55 10.26 3.37
CA ALA A 125 6.46 9.93 1.95
C ALA A 125 5.00 9.81 1.49
N PHE A 126 4.11 9.22 2.29
CA PHE A 126 2.67 9.17 2.00
C PHE A 126 2.04 10.56 1.96
N VAL A 127 2.40 11.44 2.90
CA VAL A 127 1.93 12.84 2.90
C VAL A 127 2.46 13.62 1.69
N ASN A 128 3.71 13.38 1.30
CA ASN A 128 4.36 14.09 0.19
C ASN A 128 4.03 13.50 -1.18
N ALA A 129 3.61 12.24 -1.26
CA ALA A 129 3.09 11.59 -2.45
C ALA A 129 1.86 12.38 -2.89
N SER A 130 2.10 13.33 -3.79
CA SER A 130 1.11 14.31 -4.13
C SER A 130 0.05 13.67 -5.00
N PHE A 131 -1.04 13.27 -4.35
CA PHE A 131 -2.27 12.78 -4.96
C PHE A 131 -2.82 13.74 -6.05
N TYR A 132 -2.37 14.99 -6.12
CA TYR A 132 -2.94 16.07 -6.96
C TYR A 132 -1.91 16.86 -7.81
N LYS A 133 -0.64 16.46 -7.89
CA LYS A 133 0.39 17.24 -8.61
C LYS A 133 0.77 16.69 -9.98
N ASP A 134 0.29 15.49 -10.33
CA ASP A 134 0.66 14.84 -11.58
C ASP A 134 -0.27 15.29 -12.72
N ASP A 135 0.29 15.43 -13.92
CA ASP A 135 -0.39 15.98 -15.10
C ASP A 135 -1.49 15.04 -15.65
N THR A 136 -1.54 13.79 -15.18
CA THR A 136 -2.50 12.76 -15.60
C THR A 136 -3.11 11.96 -14.44
N ASP A 137 -4.38 11.57 -14.60
CA ASP A 137 -5.12 10.71 -13.66
C ASP A 137 -4.46 9.33 -13.44
N GLU A 138 -3.71 8.83 -14.43
CA GLU A 138 -3.00 7.54 -14.37
C GLU A 138 -1.73 7.62 -13.52
N GLU A 139 -0.93 8.67 -13.68
CA GLU A 139 0.28 8.89 -12.87
C GLU A 139 -0.06 9.15 -11.40
N ALA A 140 -1.09 9.97 -11.14
CA ALA A 140 -1.58 10.18 -9.78
C ALA A 140 -1.99 8.87 -9.12
N ALA A 141 -2.69 7.99 -9.86
CA ALA A 141 -3.11 6.68 -9.36
C ALA A 141 -1.93 5.73 -9.10
N ARG A 142 -0.95 5.68 -10.02
CA ARG A 142 0.30 4.94 -9.80
C ARG A 142 1.00 5.45 -8.55
N ASN A 143 1.07 6.76 -8.35
CA ASN A 143 1.72 7.37 -7.19
C ASN A 143 1.03 7.01 -5.87
N CYS A 144 -0.31 6.96 -5.84
CA CYS A 144 -1.08 6.51 -4.67
C CYS A 144 -0.72 5.07 -4.27
N VAL A 145 -0.67 4.17 -5.25
CA VAL A 145 -0.42 2.75 -5.00
C VAL A 145 1.06 2.47 -4.74
N ARG A 146 1.98 3.28 -5.29
CA ARG A 146 3.43 3.05 -5.31
C ARG A 146 4.03 2.75 -3.94
N LEU A 147 3.72 3.55 -2.92
CA LEU A 147 4.31 3.38 -1.59
C LEU A 147 3.78 2.11 -0.91
N SER A 148 2.48 1.86 -0.99
CA SER A 148 1.86 0.64 -0.45
C SER A 148 2.39 -0.61 -1.16
N LEU A 149 2.54 -0.57 -2.48
CA LEU A 149 3.13 -1.67 -3.26
C LEU A 149 4.61 -1.87 -2.93
N GLY A 150 5.37 -0.78 -2.78
CA GLY A 150 6.76 -0.81 -2.33
C GLY A 150 6.91 -1.48 -0.95
N LEU A 151 5.98 -1.21 -0.02
CA LEU A 151 5.93 -1.91 1.27
C LEU A 151 5.63 -3.40 1.11
N VAL A 152 4.75 -3.80 0.19
CA VAL A 152 4.50 -5.23 -0.10
C VAL A 152 5.79 -5.90 -0.58
N HIS A 153 6.45 -5.34 -1.59
CA HIS A 153 7.73 -5.84 -2.11
C HIS A 153 8.76 -5.94 -0.99
N HIS A 154 8.93 -4.87 -0.23
CA HIS A 154 9.90 -4.82 0.85
C HIS A 154 9.61 -5.90 1.90
N LEU A 155 8.38 -5.95 2.43
CA LEU A 155 8.03 -6.88 3.50
C LEU A 155 8.03 -8.33 3.05
N VAL A 156 7.93 -8.64 1.75
CA VAL A 156 7.87 -10.02 1.27
C VAL A 156 9.24 -10.53 0.84
N THR A 157 9.98 -9.75 0.06
CA THR A 157 11.25 -10.17 -0.56
C THR A 157 12.47 -9.41 -0.05
N GLY A 158 12.30 -8.40 0.80
CA GLY A 158 13.39 -7.53 1.25
C GLY A 158 13.86 -6.55 0.18
N THR A 159 13.05 -6.32 -0.86
CA THR A 159 13.33 -5.31 -1.89
C THR A 159 13.48 -3.94 -1.23
N PRO A 160 14.48 -3.12 -1.59
CA PRO A 160 14.60 -1.78 -1.04
C PRO A 160 13.31 -0.97 -1.22
N LEU A 161 12.93 -0.22 -0.18
CA LEU A 161 11.79 0.70 -0.28
C LEU A 161 12.07 1.78 -1.32
N PRO A 162 11.02 2.40 -1.91
CA PRO A 162 11.18 3.54 -2.81
C PRO A 162 12.11 4.61 -2.22
N ALA A 163 12.87 5.31 -3.08
CA ALA A 163 13.88 6.28 -2.66
C ALA A 163 13.34 7.34 -1.68
N ASP A 164 12.07 7.73 -1.86
CA ASP A 164 11.37 8.69 -0.99
C ASP A 164 11.20 8.20 0.45
N CYS A 165 11.31 6.89 0.67
CA CYS A 165 11.33 6.24 1.98
C CYS A 165 12.76 5.85 2.42
N SER A 166 13.78 5.98 1.58
CA SER A 166 15.11 5.43 1.83
C SER A 166 15.90 6.23 2.87
N VAL A 167 16.53 5.52 3.80
CA VAL A 167 17.74 5.95 4.52
C VAL A 167 18.86 5.19 3.84
N GLY A 168 19.91 5.88 3.37
CA GLY A 168 20.99 5.27 2.59
C GLY A 168 21.34 3.83 3.00
N SER A 169 21.38 2.95 1.97
CA SER A 169 21.94 1.58 1.92
C SER A 169 21.67 0.59 3.08
N SER A 170 20.86 0.92 4.07
CA SER A 170 20.60 0.03 5.21
C SER A 170 19.12 -0.02 5.54
N TRP A 171 18.47 -1.01 4.92
CA TRP A 171 17.21 -1.64 5.30
C TRP A 171 17.34 -3.15 5.06
#